data_AF-A0A3B4FQS7-F1
#
_entry.id   AF-A0A3B4FQS7-F1
#
_cell.length_a   1.000
_cell.length_b   1.000
_cell.length_c   1.000
_cell.angle_alpha   90.00
_cell.angle_beta   90.00
_cell.angle_gamma   90.00
#
_symmetry.space_group_name_H-M   'P 1'
#
loop_
_entity.id
_entity.type
_entity.pdbx_description
1 polymer ?
#
loop_
_entity_poly.entity_id
_entity_poly.type
_entity_poly.pdbx_seq_one_letter_code
_entity_poly.pdbx_strand_id
1 'polypeptide(L)'
;MPNQVFTDELATNSSNKSQTLATELGTKLSDLFKTSSALGRYFINAEIHAFRNGLVIADYKLTFHMPEEEKDQLRNFTLSREMVYNVFRQFLYDQESESDPMFIDPASLKMVLGN
;
A
#
# COMPACT_ATOMS: atom_id res chain seq x y z
N MET A 1 -4.49 0.02 -10.57
CA MET A 1 -3.56 -0.96 -11.19
C MET A 1 -3.97 -1.13 -12.64
N PRO A 2 -3.37 -0.39 -13.58
CA PRO A 2 -3.87 -0.28 -14.95
C PRO A 2 -3.78 -1.59 -15.74
N ASN A 3 -2.86 -2.49 -15.38
CA ASN A 3 -2.66 -3.78 -16.05
C ASN A 3 -3.52 -4.91 -15.50
N GLN A 4 -4.41 -4.61 -14.55
CA GLN A 4 -5.35 -5.56 -13.99
C GLN A 4 -6.74 -5.32 -14.59
N VAL A 5 -7.46 -6.39 -14.88
CA VAL A 5 -8.85 -6.33 -15.38
C VAL A 5 -9.79 -6.58 -14.21
N PHE A 6 -10.67 -5.61 -13.92
CA PHE A 6 -11.71 -5.78 -12.91
C PHE A 6 -12.72 -6.84 -13.36
N THR A 7 -12.96 -7.85 -12.53
CA THR A 7 -13.91 -8.95 -12.77
C THR A 7 -14.79 -9.16 -11.54
N ASP A 8 -15.94 -9.83 -11.69
CA ASP A 8 -16.87 -10.10 -10.57
C ASP A 8 -16.20 -10.87 -9.41
N GLU A 9 -15.20 -11.71 -9.73
CA GLU A 9 -14.38 -12.38 -8.72
C GLU A 9 -13.59 -11.37 -7.87
N LEU A 10 -13.08 -10.27 -8.45
CA LEU A 10 -12.37 -9.24 -7.67
C LEU A 10 -13.31 -8.39 -6.81
N ALA A 11 -14.59 -8.30 -7.17
CA ALA A 11 -15.61 -7.68 -6.31
C ALA A 11 -15.92 -8.55 -5.08
N THR A 12 -15.63 -9.85 -5.16
CA THR A 12 -15.90 -10.82 -4.10
C THR A 12 -14.61 -11.12 -3.34
N ASN A 13 -14.42 -10.50 -2.18
CA ASN A 13 -13.20 -10.64 -1.35
C ASN A 13 -12.83 -12.09 -1.00
N SER A 14 -13.81 -13.01 -0.96
CA SER A 14 -13.59 -14.44 -0.69
C SER A 14 -13.23 -15.27 -1.92
N SER A 15 -13.22 -14.69 -3.12
CA SER A 15 -12.82 -15.42 -4.33
C SER A 15 -11.31 -15.69 -4.33
N ASN A 16 -10.90 -16.76 -4.98
CA ASN A 16 -9.48 -17.11 -5.12
C ASN A 16 -8.72 -15.97 -5.81
N LYS A 17 -9.29 -15.38 -6.87
CA LYS A 17 -8.64 -14.29 -7.61
C LYS A 17 -8.43 -13.04 -6.74
N SER A 18 -9.43 -12.66 -5.95
CA SER A 18 -9.30 -11.53 -5.02
C SER A 18 -8.27 -11.82 -3.94
N GLN A 19 -8.26 -13.03 -3.38
CA GLN A 19 -7.32 -13.42 -2.33
C GLN A 19 -5.88 -13.44 -2.86
N THR A 20 -5.64 -14.05 -4.02
CA THR A 20 -4.31 -14.08 -4.65
C THR A 20 -3.79 -12.67 -4.90
N LEU A 21 -4.60 -11.81 -5.54
CA LEU A 21 -4.20 -10.43 -5.82
C LEU A 21 -3.96 -9.62 -4.53
N ALA A 22 -4.78 -9.83 -3.50
CA ALA A 22 -4.60 -9.20 -2.19
C ALA A 22 -3.31 -9.68 -1.49
N THR A 23 -2.98 -10.97 -1.58
CA THR A 23 -1.75 -11.53 -1.01
C THR A 23 -0.51 -11.01 -1.73
N GLU A 24 -0.52 -10.98 -3.06
CA GLU A 24 0.59 -10.48 -3.86
C GLU A 24 0.84 -9.00 -3.60
N LEU A 25 -0.22 -8.17 -3.64
CA LEU A 25 -0.12 -6.74 -3.34
C LEU A 25 0.28 -6.50 -1.88
N GLY A 26 -0.32 -7.23 -0.93
CA GLY A 26 0.00 -7.13 0.49
C GLY A 26 1.46 -7.48 0.81
N THR A 27 2.01 -8.48 0.12
CA THR A 27 3.44 -8.84 0.20
C THR A 27 4.31 -7.72 -0.36
N LYS A 28 4.01 -7.22 -1.56
CA LYS A 28 4.75 -6.09 -2.17
C LYS A 28 4.79 -4.86 -1.27
N LEU A 29 3.67 -4.48 -0.66
CA LEU A 29 3.62 -3.36 0.28
C LEU A 29 4.38 -3.66 1.58
N SER A 30 4.26 -4.88 2.10
CA SER A 30 4.97 -5.28 3.31
C SER A 30 6.47 -5.21 3.11
N ASP A 31 6.99 -5.70 1.99
CA ASP A 31 8.43 -5.71 1.70
C ASP A 31 8.96 -4.29 1.54
N LEU A 32 8.22 -3.42 0.83
CA LEU A 32 8.53 -1.99 0.72
C LEU A 32 8.70 -1.33 2.10
N PHE A 33 7.68 -1.42 2.95
CA PHE A 33 7.70 -0.67 4.21
C PHE A 33 8.64 -1.29 5.24
N LYS A 34 8.79 -2.62 5.25
CA LYS A 34 9.76 -3.32 6.12
C LYS A 34 11.21 -2.97 5.79
N THR A 35 11.54 -2.83 4.51
CA THR A 35 12.92 -2.54 4.06
C THR A 35 13.24 -1.04 4.04
N SER A 36 12.25 -0.17 4.24
CA SER A 36 12.45 1.27 4.38
C SER A 36 13.34 1.60 5.58
N SER A 37 14.44 2.33 5.33
CA SER A 37 15.34 2.80 6.39
C SER A 37 14.67 3.73 7.39
N ALA A 38 13.68 4.50 6.96
CA ALA A 38 12.95 5.44 7.81
C ALA A 38 11.74 4.81 8.51
N LEU A 39 11.01 3.92 7.83
CA LEU A 39 9.71 3.44 8.28
C LEU A 39 9.73 2.02 8.83
N GLY A 40 10.69 1.19 8.42
CA GLY A 40 10.70 -0.26 8.67
C GLY A 40 10.70 -0.63 10.15
N ARG A 41 11.39 0.15 10.98
CA ARG A 41 11.40 -0.05 12.45
C ARG A 41 10.01 0.05 13.08
N TYR A 42 9.12 0.84 12.48
CA TYR A 42 7.78 1.12 13.02
C TYR A 42 6.69 0.37 12.27
N PHE A 43 6.97 -0.24 11.12
CA PHE A 43 5.97 -0.92 10.32
C PHE A 43 5.47 -2.20 11.00
N ILE A 44 4.15 -2.37 11.03
CA ILE A 44 3.49 -3.57 11.59
C ILE A 44 2.96 -4.45 10.46
N ASN A 45 2.05 -3.92 9.64
CA ASN A 45 1.47 -4.68 8.54
C ASN A 45 0.89 -3.80 7.43
N ALA A 46 0.65 -4.44 6.29
CA ALA A 46 -0.13 -3.92 5.19
C ALA A 46 -1.30 -4.88 4.93
N GLU A 47 -2.51 -4.34 4.83
CA GLU A 47 -3.74 -5.09 4.60
C GLU A 47 -4.41 -4.58 3.33
N ILE A 48 -4.89 -5.49 2.49
CA ILE A 48 -5.71 -5.17 1.32
C ILE A 48 -7.16 -5.53 1.66
N HIS A 49 -8.04 -4.53 1.69
CA HIS A 49 -9.41 -4.68 2.16
C HIS A 49 -10.38 -5.03 1.03
N ALA A 50 -10.21 -4.44 -0.15
CA ALA A 50 -11.11 -4.64 -1.27
C ALA A 50 -10.47 -4.18 -2.59
N PHE A 51 -11.00 -4.68 -3.69
CA PHE A 51 -10.78 -4.12 -5.02
C PHE A 51 -12.07 -3.47 -5.52
N ARG A 52 -11.96 -2.23 -6.00
CA ARG A 52 -13.09 -1.46 -6.53
C ARG A 52 -13.02 -1.32 -8.03
N ASN A 53 -14.21 -1.22 -8.64
CA ASN A 53 -14.38 -1.04 -10.07
C ASN A 53 -13.80 0.32 -10.53
N GLY A 54 -13.09 0.30 -11.66
CA GLY A 54 -12.20 1.33 -12.18
C GLY A 54 -10.98 0.67 -12.86
N LEU A 55 -9.88 1.40 -13.04
CA LEU A 55 -8.56 0.81 -13.32
C LEU A 55 -8.07 0.05 -12.07
N VAL A 56 -8.72 -1.08 -11.72
CA VAL A 56 -8.60 -1.88 -10.48
C VAL A 56 -7.95 -1.12 -9.32
N ILE A 57 -8.79 -0.54 -8.47
CA ILE A 57 -8.36 0.26 -7.33
C ILE A 57 -8.31 -0.63 -6.10
N ALA A 58 -7.15 -0.73 -5.46
CA ALA A 58 -7.00 -1.46 -4.20
C ALA A 58 -7.23 -0.51 -3.02
N ASP A 59 -8.14 -0.89 -2.12
CA ASP A 59 -8.26 -0.27 -0.81
C ASP A 59 -7.30 -0.97 0.15
N TYR A 60 -6.42 -0.20 0.77
CA TYR A 60 -5.36 -0.73 1.62
C TYR A 60 -5.27 0.04 2.92
N LYS A 61 -4.71 -0.62 3.94
CA LYS A 61 -4.36 -0.02 5.23
C LYS A 61 -2.93 -0.37 5.58
N LEU A 62 -2.19 0.62 6.05
CA LEU A 62 -0.85 0.47 6.59
C LEU A 62 -0.91 0.75 8.09
N THR A 63 -0.39 -0.15 8.89
CA THR A 63 -0.33 0.03 10.34
C THR A 63 1.11 0.23 10.77
N PHE A 64 1.33 1.27 11.57
CA PHE A 64 2.62 1.59 12.16
C PHE A 64 2.49 1.66 13.69
N HIS A 65 3.50 1.16 14.39
CA HIS A 65 3.63 1.28 15.82
C HIS A 65 4.31 2.60 16.19
N MET A 66 3.70 3.33 17.11
CA MET A 66 4.23 4.58 17.66
C MET A 66 4.39 4.41 19.17
N PRO A 67 5.62 4.31 19.70
CA PRO A 67 5.86 4.36 21.14
C PRO A 67 5.33 5.66 21.72
N GLU A 68 4.67 5.61 22.88
CA GLU A 68 4.05 6.81 23.48
C GLU A 68 5.07 7.92 23.82
N GLU A 69 6.31 7.55 24.16
CA GLU A 69 7.39 8.48 24.48
C GLU A 69 7.79 9.37 23.30
N GLU A 70 7.67 8.87 22.07
CA GLU A 70 8.09 9.56 20.84
C GLU A 70 6.90 9.93 19.93
N LYS A 71 5.67 9.67 20.37
CA LYS A 71 4.48 9.65 19.51
C LYS A 71 4.26 10.94 18.74
N ASP A 72 4.38 12.09 19.39
CA ASP A 72 4.17 13.38 18.72
C ASP A 72 5.27 13.67 17.69
N GLN A 73 6.52 13.36 18.02
CA GLN A 73 7.63 13.52 17.09
C GLN A 73 7.48 12.57 15.89
N LEU A 74 7.18 11.30 16.13
CA LEU A 74 6.98 10.33 15.06
C LEU A 74 5.79 10.72 14.18
N ARG A 75 4.66 11.10 14.77
CA ARG A 75 3.47 11.52 14.02
C ARG A 75 3.72 12.74 13.15
N ASN A 76 4.53 13.69 13.62
CA ASN A 76 4.79 14.94 12.91
C ASN A 76 5.93 14.84 11.87
N PHE A 77 6.84 13.87 12.03
CA PHE A 77 8.01 13.72 11.16
C PHE A 77 8.06 12.34 10.50
N THR A 78 8.62 11.33 11.18
CA THR A 78 8.97 10.02 10.60
C THR A 78 7.76 9.24 10.06
N LEU A 79 6.66 9.24 10.80
CA LEU A 79 5.40 8.57 10.47
C LEU A 79 4.31 9.57 10.08
N SER A 80 4.70 10.79 9.71
CA SER A 80 3.79 11.73 9.09
C SER A 80 3.21 11.13 7.82
N ARG A 81 1.95 11.47 7.52
CA ARG A 81 1.29 11.03 6.28
C ARG A 81 2.15 11.38 5.06
N GLU A 82 2.78 12.55 5.06
CA GLU A 82 3.63 13.00 3.96
C GLU A 82 4.86 12.12 3.79
N MET A 83 5.53 11.74 4.88
CA MET A 83 6.68 10.84 4.82
C MET A 83 6.28 9.46 4.27
N VAL A 84 5.22 8.86 4.81
CA VAL A 84 4.73 7.55 4.33
C VAL A 84 4.29 7.63 2.87
N TYR A 85 3.57 8.68 2.49
CA TYR A 85 3.15 8.93 1.11
C TYR A 85 4.35 9.06 0.16
N ASN A 86 5.36 9.84 0.53
CA ASN A 86 6.51 10.09 -0.34
C ASN A 86 7.41 8.85 -0.49
N VAL A 87 7.61 8.06 0.58
CA VAL A 87 8.31 6.77 0.49
C VAL A 87 7.57 5.82 -0.45
N PHE A 88 6.24 5.72 -0.33
CA PHE A 88 5.46 4.88 -1.23
C PHE A 88 5.51 5.41 -2.67
N ARG A 89 5.32 6.71 -2.85
CA ARG A 89 5.38 7.35 -4.17
C ARG A 89 6.73 7.13 -4.86
N GLN A 90 7.84 7.23 -4.12
CA GLN A 90 9.16 6.96 -4.67
C GLN A 90 9.26 5.51 -5.17
N PHE A 91 8.85 4.54 -4.36
CA PHE A 91 8.80 3.14 -4.79
C PHE A 91 7.94 2.91 -6.03
N LEU A 92 6.81 3.63 -6.16
CA LEU A 92 5.98 3.55 -7.35
C LEU A 92 6.68 4.08 -8.61
N TYR A 93 7.50 5.14 -8.50
CA TYR A 93 8.29 5.62 -9.64
C TYR A 93 9.48 4.73 -9.97
N ASP A 94 10.03 4.02 -8.98
CA ASP A 94 11.18 3.12 -9.13
C ASP A 94 10.79 1.72 -9.66
N GLN A 95 9.52 1.49 -10.02
CA GLN A 95 9.06 0.24 -10.62
C GLN A 95 9.75 -0.03 -11.96
N GLU A 96 10.19 -1.28 -12.18
CA GLU A 96 11.04 -1.64 -13.33
C GLU A 96 10.34 -1.57 -14.69
N SER A 97 9.03 -1.84 -14.75
CA SER A 97 8.29 -1.91 -16.00
C SER A 97 6.82 -1.50 -15.87
N GLU A 98 6.37 -0.64 -16.77
CA GLU A 98 4.95 -0.30 -16.93
C GLU A 98 4.10 -1.46 -17.46
N SER A 99 4.71 -2.53 -17.97
CA SER A 99 4.00 -3.74 -18.43
C SER A 99 3.81 -4.80 -17.35
N ASP A 100 4.38 -4.61 -16.16
CA ASP A 100 4.22 -5.54 -15.03
C ASP A 100 2.72 -5.62 -14.64
N PRO A 101 2.12 -6.82 -14.51
CA PRO A 101 0.76 -6.97 -14.00
C PRO A 101 0.50 -6.27 -12.65
N MET A 102 1.52 -6.16 -11.80
CA MET A 102 1.52 -5.47 -10.50
C MET A 102 1.95 -4.01 -10.57
N PHE A 103 2.08 -3.45 -11.78
CA PHE A 103 2.35 -2.04 -11.95
C PHE A 103 1.20 -1.22 -11.34
N ILE A 104 1.57 -0.26 -10.51
CA ILE A 104 0.66 0.72 -9.91
C ILE A 104 1.04 2.08 -10.46
N ASP A 105 0.08 2.78 -11.07
CA ASP A 105 0.27 4.16 -11.54
C ASP A 105 0.64 5.07 -10.35
N PRO A 106 1.84 5.69 -10.34
CA PRO A 106 2.27 6.57 -9.26
C PRO A 106 1.31 7.74 -8.99
N ALA A 107 0.62 8.25 -10.01
CA ALA A 107 -0.34 9.34 -9.87
C ALA A 107 -1.67 8.90 -9.25
N SER A 108 -1.94 7.60 -9.21
CA SER A 108 -3.16 7.03 -8.61
C SER A 108 -3.11 6.94 -7.08
N LEU A 109 -1.93 7.09 -6.47
CA LEU A 109 -1.74 6.96 -5.03
C LEU A 109 -2.51 8.03 -4.26
N LYS A 110 -3.40 7.59 -3.38
CA LYS A 110 -4.13 8.42 -2.41
C LYS A 110 -3.95 7.82 -1.02
N MET A 111 -3.79 8.69 -0.03
CA MET A 111 -3.62 8.30 1.37
C MET A 111 -4.33 9.30 2.28
N VAL A 112 -5.09 8.76 3.23
CA VAL A 112 -5.73 9.51 4.31
C VAL A 112 -5.32 8.88 5.63
N LEU A 113 -5.32 9.66 6.70
CA LEU A 113 -5.12 9.11 8.04
C LEU A 113 -6.35 8.25 8.39
N GLY A 114 -6.11 7.05 8.93
CA GLY A 114 -7.17 6.23 9.50
C GLY A 114 -7.77 6.90 10.73
N ASN A 115 -9.09 6.81 10.88
CA ASN A 115 -9.80 7.20 12.09
C ASN A 115 -9.65 6.15 13.19
#